data_AF-A0A7S0NX44-F1
#
_entry.id   AF-A0A7S0NX44-F1
#
_cell.length_a   1.000
_cell.length_b   1.000
_cell.length_c   1.000
_cell.angle_alpha   90.00
_cell.angle_beta   90.00
_cell.angle_gamma   90.00
#
_symmetry.space_group_name_H-M   'P 1'
#
loop_
_entity.id
_entity.type
_entity.pdbx_description
1 polymer ?
#
loop_
_entity_poly.entity_id
_entity_poly.type
_entity_poly.pdbx_seq_one_letter_code
_entity_poly.pdbx_strand_id
1 'polypeptide(L)'
;LTLDDEAQVFALNTAREALRTYDIVAVSVSSEAVLERCLVAPAVEMIDLISLPSATRLPFHLKQNLVRRAVRSGLSFELCYAAALQESSSRRNFVSNLQALLDVLPRRHPSAAHADATNGFVLSSGADDEFLLRSAADVINLLTVFGLSTHSAKQAVSTNCERLLRRAAQRKLVTPLAPPPPHSLFDSPVGTASELLQHEPTQHVPIQRKRRASAALADTPWMDAAQAGSMHEPNARADEC
;
A
#
# COMPACT_ATOMS: atom_id res chain seq x y z
N LEU A 1 -5.80 -2.79 -9.18
CA LEU A 1 -6.51 -2.46 -10.44
C LEU A 1 -5.87 -3.22 -11.58
N THR A 2 -6.64 -3.91 -12.41
CA THR A 2 -6.10 -4.52 -13.64
C THR A 2 -6.16 -3.51 -14.76
N LEU A 3 -5.04 -3.31 -15.44
CA LEU A 3 -4.88 -2.36 -16.54
C LEU A 3 -4.56 -3.15 -17.80
N ASP A 4 -5.55 -3.22 -18.69
CA ASP A 4 -5.50 -3.98 -19.93
C ASP A 4 -5.08 -3.13 -21.13
N ASP A 5 -5.44 -1.85 -21.11
CA ASP A 5 -5.19 -0.88 -22.19
C ASP A 5 -4.66 0.46 -21.66
N GLU A 6 -4.13 1.28 -22.57
CA GLU A 6 -3.58 2.60 -22.21
C GLU A 6 -4.66 3.62 -21.80
N ALA A 7 -5.91 3.44 -22.24
CA ALA A 7 -7.01 4.32 -21.89
C ALA A 7 -7.37 4.21 -20.40
N GLN A 8 -7.30 3.00 -19.83
CA GLN A 8 -7.45 2.74 -18.40
C GLN A 8 -6.35 3.42 -17.58
N VAL A 9 -5.13 3.51 -18.11
CA VAL A 9 -4.05 4.28 -17.46
C VAL A 9 -4.38 5.78 -17.43
N PHE A 10 -4.97 6.31 -18.50
CA PHE A 10 -5.45 7.70 -18.52
C PHE A 10 -6.62 7.92 -17.55
N ALA A 11 -7.51 6.94 -17.41
CA ALA A 11 -8.64 6.99 -16.47
C ALA A 11 -8.21 7.09 -15.00
N LEU A 12 -7.00 6.63 -14.64
CA LEU A 12 -6.44 6.83 -13.30
C LEU A 12 -6.39 8.31 -12.90
N ASN A 13 -6.15 9.21 -13.87
CA ASN A 13 -6.11 10.63 -13.61
C ASN A 13 -7.49 11.20 -13.26
N THR A 14 -8.53 10.74 -13.97
CA THR A 14 -9.92 11.11 -13.65
C THR A 14 -10.33 10.54 -12.29
N ALA A 15 -9.84 9.35 -11.94
CA ALA A 15 -10.10 8.69 -10.67
C ALA A 15 -9.20 9.17 -9.52
N ARG A 16 -8.38 10.22 -9.69
CA ARG A 16 -7.36 10.64 -8.71
C ARG A 16 -7.93 10.87 -7.31
N GLU A 17 -9.12 11.45 -7.21
CA GLU A 17 -9.76 11.71 -5.91
C GLU A 17 -10.20 10.42 -5.21
N ALA A 18 -10.74 9.46 -5.98
CA ALA A 18 -11.04 8.13 -5.46
C ALA A 18 -9.76 7.39 -5.06
N LEU A 19 -8.68 7.47 -5.85
CA LEU A 19 -7.40 6.82 -5.52
C LEU A 19 -6.76 7.38 -4.23
N ARG A 20 -7.03 8.65 -3.88
CA ARG A 20 -6.56 9.26 -2.63
C ARG A 20 -7.22 8.69 -1.37
N THR A 21 -8.39 8.07 -1.48
CA THR A 21 -9.05 7.44 -0.33
C THR A 21 -8.36 6.14 0.08
N TYR A 22 -7.60 5.51 -0.82
CA TYR A 22 -6.86 4.28 -0.55
C TYR A 22 -5.46 4.57 0.00
N ASP A 23 -5.00 3.74 0.94
CA ASP A 23 -3.66 3.83 1.49
C ASP A 23 -2.59 3.45 0.48
N ILE A 24 -2.78 2.35 -0.24
CA ILE A 24 -1.85 1.83 -1.26
C ILE A 24 -2.63 1.63 -2.56
N VAL A 25 -2.05 2.08 -3.67
CA VAL A 25 -2.58 1.83 -5.02
C VAL A 25 -1.68 0.86 -5.76
N ALA A 26 -2.19 -0.37 -5.96
CA ALA A 26 -1.54 -1.41 -6.72
C ALA A 26 -2.20 -1.61 -8.09
N VAL A 27 -1.39 -1.79 -9.13
CA VAL A 27 -1.84 -2.06 -10.50
C VAL A 27 -1.25 -3.36 -11.03
N SER A 28 -2.06 -4.15 -11.73
CA SER A 28 -1.62 -5.29 -12.53
C SER A 28 -1.62 -4.86 -14.00
N VAL A 29 -0.55 -5.18 -14.72
CA VAL A 29 -0.35 -4.73 -16.10
C VAL A 29 -0.41 -5.92 -17.07
N SER A 30 -1.21 -5.80 -18.13
CA SER A 30 -1.41 -6.86 -19.13
C SER A 30 -0.38 -6.84 -20.28
N SER A 31 0.26 -5.70 -20.52
CA SER A 31 1.13 -5.48 -21.68
C SER A 31 2.29 -4.56 -21.35
N GLU A 32 3.33 -4.63 -22.18
CA GLU A 32 4.50 -3.76 -22.05
C GLU A 32 4.13 -2.28 -22.25
N ALA A 33 3.26 -1.98 -23.22
CA ALA A 33 2.80 -0.61 -23.49
C ALA A 33 2.07 0.01 -22.29
N VAL A 34 1.22 -0.77 -21.61
CA VAL A 34 0.55 -0.33 -20.38
C VAL A 34 1.57 -0.07 -19.27
N LEU A 35 2.56 -0.96 -19.10
CA LEU A 35 3.65 -0.73 -18.13
C LEU A 35 4.40 0.56 -18.46
N GLU A 36 4.79 0.79 -19.72
CA GLU A 36 5.46 2.01 -20.12
C GLU A 36 4.64 3.26 -19.80
N ARG A 37 3.32 3.21 -20.04
CA ARG A 37 2.41 4.32 -19.77
C ARG A 37 2.23 4.60 -18.28
N CYS A 38 2.13 3.56 -17.44
CA CYS A 38 2.08 3.68 -15.98
C CYS A 38 3.30 4.41 -15.40
N LEU A 39 4.44 4.32 -16.09
CA LEU A 39 5.70 4.92 -15.67
C LEU A 39 5.91 6.35 -16.20
N VAL A 40 4.86 7.01 -16.71
CA VAL A 40 4.87 8.41 -17.17
C VAL A 40 3.91 9.23 -16.30
N ALA A 41 4.22 10.52 -16.10
CA ALA A 41 3.31 11.43 -15.40
C ALA A 41 2.01 11.65 -16.21
N PRO A 42 0.84 11.76 -15.55
CA PRO A 42 0.65 11.80 -14.10
C PRO A 42 0.46 10.42 -13.44
N ALA A 43 0.34 9.34 -14.20
CA ALA A 43 0.01 8.01 -13.69
C ALA A 43 1.05 7.49 -12.67
N VAL A 44 2.33 7.74 -12.92
CA VAL A 44 3.43 7.30 -12.04
C VAL A 44 3.34 7.87 -10.62
N GLU A 45 2.67 9.01 -10.42
CA GLU A 45 2.47 9.61 -9.09
C GLU A 45 1.32 8.97 -8.32
N MET A 46 0.40 8.30 -9.03
CA MET A 46 -0.80 7.70 -8.46
C MET A 46 -0.61 6.24 -8.08
N ILE A 47 0.48 5.62 -8.55
CA ILE A 47 0.77 4.19 -8.41
C ILE A 47 1.91 4.00 -7.40
N ASP A 48 1.70 3.07 -6.47
CA ASP A 48 2.69 2.69 -5.46
C ASP A 48 3.35 1.35 -5.80
N LEU A 49 2.55 0.41 -6.30
CA LEU A 49 2.91 -1.00 -6.48
C LEU A 49 2.47 -1.52 -7.85
N ILE A 50 3.33 -2.28 -8.52
CA ILE A 50 3.01 -2.99 -9.76
C ILE A 50 2.99 -4.49 -9.43
N SER A 51 1.81 -5.08 -9.35
CA SER A 51 1.62 -6.50 -9.13
C SER A 51 1.80 -7.27 -10.44
N LEU A 52 2.73 -8.23 -10.45
CA LEU A 52 2.93 -9.09 -11.60
C LEU A 52 2.11 -10.38 -11.46
N PRO A 53 1.63 -10.96 -12.58
CA PRO A 53 1.04 -12.28 -12.59
C PRO A 53 1.99 -13.30 -11.96
N SER A 54 1.49 -14.09 -11.01
CA SER A 54 2.29 -15.08 -10.28
C SER A 54 1.94 -16.52 -10.70
N ALA A 55 0.65 -16.81 -10.92
CA ALA A 55 0.17 -18.14 -11.32
C ALA A 55 0.15 -18.37 -12.84
N THR A 56 0.12 -17.30 -13.64
CA THR A 56 0.13 -17.35 -15.11
C THR A 56 1.43 -16.79 -15.66
N ARG A 57 1.80 -17.20 -16.86
CA ARG A 57 3.00 -16.68 -17.53
C ARG A 57 2.87 -15.17 -17.75
N LEU A 58 3.93 -14.42 -17.48
CA LEU A 58 3.96 -12.99 -17.78
C LEU A 58 3.64 -12.75 -19.28
N PRO A 59 2.70 -11.85 -19.60
CA PRO A 59 2.23 -11.67 -20.98
C PRO A 59 3.24 -10.95 -21.90
N PHE A 60 4.30 -10.37 -21.34
CA PHE A 60 5.36 -9.68 -22.07
C PHE A 60 6.72 -9.88 -21.39
N HIS A 61 7.80 -9.49 -22.06
CA HIS A 61 9.16 -9.55 -21.48
C HIS A 61 9.46 -8.30 -20.65
N LEU A 62 9.93 -8.47 -19.41
CA LEU A 62 10.37 -7.33 -18.61
C LEU A 62 11.66 -6.75 -19.18
N LYS A 63 11.60 -5.51 -19.66
CA LYS A 63 12.79 -4.78 -20.09
C LYS A 63 13.47 -4.13 -18.89
N GLN A 64 14.77 -4.33 -18.78
CA GLN A 64 15.60 -3.77 -17.71
C GLN A 64 15.48 -2.24 -17.60
N ASN A 65 15.32 -1.53 -18.72
CA ASN A 65 15.13 -0.08 -18.71
C ASN A 65 13.83 0.34 -18.02
N LEU A 66 12.73 -0.40 -18.22
CA LEU A 66 11.43 -0.10 -17.61
C LEU A 66 11.45 -0.39 -16.11
N VAL A 67 11.99 -1.55 -15.72
CA VAL A 67 12.12 -1.91 -14.30
C VAL A 67 13.00 -0.91 -13.56
N ARG A 68 14.16 -0.54 -14.11
CA ARG A 68 15.02 0.50 -13.52
C ARG A 68 14.31 1.85 -13.42
N ARG A 69 13.53 2.24 -14.44
CA ARG A 69 12.76 3.48 -14.42
C ARG A 69 11.70 3.45 -13.31
N ALA A 70 10.96 2.37 -13.19
CA ALA A 70 9.96 2.18 -12.13
C ALA A 70 10.58 2.30 -10.72
N VAL A 71 11.67 1.56 -10.47
CA VAL A 71 12.36 1.57 -9.17
C VAL A 71 12.96 2.94 -8.87
N ARG A 72 13.51 3.65 -9.86
CA ARG A 72 14.01 5.04 -9.70
C ARG A 72 12.90 6.02 -9.37
N SER A 73 11.72 5.84 -9.96
CA SER A 73 10.52 6.62 -9.63
C SER A 73 9.92 6.25 -8.28
N GLY A 74 10.46 5.25 -7.58
CA GLY A 74 10.05 4.81 -6.25
C GLY A 74 9.00 3.70 -6.22
N LEU A 75 8.57 3.20 -7.38
CA LEU A 75 7.59 2.10 -7.44
C LEU A 75 8.25 0.78 -7.04
N SER A 76 7.45 -0.12 -6.49
CA SER A 76 7.86 -1.50 -6.22
C SER A 76 7.11 -2.47 -7.15
N PHE A 77 7.76 -3.58 -7.48
CA PHE A 77 7.13 -4.73 -8.12
C PHE A 77 6.74 -5.75 -7.07
N GLU A 78 5.55 -6.34 -7.19
CA GLU A 78 5.04 -7.38 -6.32
C GLU A 78 4.91 -8.71 -7.07
N LEU A 79 5.25 -9.79 -6.37
CA LEU A 79 4.91 -11.16 -6.77
C LEU A 79 4.30 -11.89 -5.55
N CYS A 80 3.30 -12.72 -5.79
CA CYS A 80 2.57 -13.44 -4.75
C CYS A 80 3.05 -14.90 -4.69
N TYR A 81 3.62 -15.33 -3.55
CA TYR A 81 4.23 -16.65 -3.44
C TYR A 81 3.22 -17.80 -3.34
N ALA A 82 1.93 -17.55 -3.04
CA ALA A 82 0.91 -18.61 -3.00
C ALA A 82 0.87 -19.45 -4.29
N ALA A 83 1.13 -18.82 -5.45
CA ALA A 83 1.24 -19.48 -6.75
C ALA A 83 2.32 -20.58 -6.79
N ALA A 84 3.37 -20.48 -5.97
CA ALA A 84 4.44 -21.47 -5.86
C ALA A 84 4.00 -22.74 -5.08
N LEU A 85 2.95 -22.63 -4.26
CA LEU A 85 2.50 -23.66 -3.34
C LEU A 85 1.30 -24.47 -3.86
N GLN A 86 0.68 -24.01 -4.95
CA GLN A 86 -0.48 -24.66 -5.58
C GLN A 86 -0.02 -25.72 -6.62
N GLU A 87 -0.66 -25.72 -7.79
CA GLU A 87 -0.45 -26.69 -8.86
C GLU A 87 0.93 -26.56 -9.54
N SER A 88 1.35 -27.64 -10.21
CA SER A 88 2.63 -27.70 -10.94
C SER A 88 2.72 -26.73 -12.12
N SER A 89 1.59 -26.38 -12.75
CA SER A 89 1.49 -25.34 -13.78
C SER A 89 1.80 -23.95 -13.20
N SER A 90 1.06 -23.55 -12.17
CA SER A 90 1.21 -22.27 -11.47
C SER A 90 2.62 -22.11 -10.90
N ARG A 91 3.15 -23.14 -10.24
CA ARG A 91 4.51 -23.10 -9.68
C ARG A 91 5.59 -22.89 -10.73
N ARG A 92 5.48 -23.51 -11.91
CA ARG A 92 6.42 -23.26 -13.03
C ARG A 92 6.34 -21.81 -13.51
N ASN A 93 5.14 -21.25 -13.62
CA ASN A 93 4.95 -19.86 -14.01
C ASN A 93 5.52 -18.90 -12.95
N PHE A 94 5.27 -19.16 -11.66
CA PHE A 94 5.84 -18.38 -10.57
C PHE A 94 7.37 -18.34 -10.65
N VAL A 95 8.02 -19.51 -10.78
CA VAL A 95 9.49 -19.58 -10.89
C VAL A 95 9.99 -18.81 -12.10
N SER A 96 9.35 -18.98 -13.27
CA SER A 96 9.72 -18.27 -14.49
C SER A 96 9.58 -16.76 -14.37
N ASN A 97 8.49 -16.27 -13.76
CA ASN A 97 8.22 -14.85 -13.61
C ASN A 97 9.13 -14.23 -12.56
N LEU A 98 9.40 -14.96 -11.46
CA LEU A 98 10.35 -14.55 -10.43
C LEU A 98 11.74 -14.37 -11.03
N GLN A 99 12.25 -15.38 -11.75
CA GLN A 99 13.56 -15.30 -12.42
C GLN A 99 13.62 -14.13 -13.40
N ALA A 100 12.60 -13.98 -14.25
CA ALA A 100 12.51 -12.88 -15.21
C ALA A 100 12.56 -11.50 -14.52
N LEU A 101 11.98 -11.35 -13.33
CA LEU A 101 12.06 -10.13 -12.53
C LEU A 101 13.44 -9.96 -11.88
N LEU A 102 13.97 -11.00 -11.23
CA LEU A 102 15.26 -10.94 -10.53
C LEU A 102 16.41 -10.59 -11.48
N ASP A 103 16.37 -11.06 -12.72
CA ASP A 103 17.40 -10.79 -13.74
C ASP A 103 17.46 -9.30 -14.15
N VAL A 104 16.31 -8.61 -14.09
CA VAL A 104 16.18 -7.22 -14.57
C VAL A 104 16.14 -6.19 -13.45
N LEU A 105 15.94 -6.61 -12.20
CA LEU A 105 15.97 -5.72 -11.06
C LEU A 105 17.35 -5.02 -10.94
N PRO A 106 17.37 -3.73 -10.57
CA PRO A 106 18.63 -3.04 -10.32
C PRO A 106 19.32 -3.64 -9.11
N ARG A 107 20.47 -4.28 -9.33
CA ARG A 107 21.41 -4.61 -8.26
C ARG A 107 22.18 -3.34 -7.85
N ARG A 108 22.37 -3.17 -6.54
CA ARG A 108 23.18 -2.06 -6.04
C ARG A 108 24.66 -2.30 -6.41
N HIS A 109 25.43 -1.23 -6.55
CA HIS A 109 26.84 -1.36 -6.96
C HIS A 109 27.62 -2.21 -5.95
N PRO A 110 28.51 -3.12 -6.39
CA PRO A 110 29.25 -4.03 -5.52
C PRO A 110 30.19 -3.35 -4.50
N SER A 111 30.50 -2.07 -4.69
CA SER A 111 31.35 -1.29 -3.76
C SER A 111 30.60 -0.72 -2.55
N ALA A 112 29.27 -0.75 -2.53
CA ALA A 112 28.53 -0.49 -1.30
C ALA A 112 28.56 -1.78 -0.48
N ALA A 113 28.86 -1.69 0.82
CA ALA A 113 29.01 -2.83 1.74
C ALA A 113 27.82 -3.85 1.77
N HIS A 114 26.73 -3.55 1.05
CA HIS A 114 25.56 -4.40 0.81
C HIS A 114 25.23 -4.45 -0.70
N ALA A 115 26.18 -4.94 -1.50
CA ALA A 115 26.17 -5.08 -2.95
C ALA A 115 24.92 -5.76 -3.55
N ASP A 116 24.22 -6.57 -2.77
CA ASP A 116 23.24 -7.52 -3.32
C ASP A 116 21.78 -7.07 -3.17
N ALA A 117 21.53 -5.85 -2.67
CA ALA A 117 20.18 -5.38 -2.33
C ALA A 117 19.22 -5.36 -3.55
N THR A 118 18.17 -6.19 -3.50
CA THR A 118 17.04 -6.19 -4.45
C THR A 118 16.11 -5.02 -4.14
N ASN A 119 16.38 -3.84 -4.68
CA ASN A 119 15.51 -2.69 -4.46
C ASN A 119 14.27 -2.73 -5.36
N GLY A 120 13.12 -2.32 -4.81
CA GLY A 120 11.87 -2.20 -5.56
C GLY A 120 11.20 -3.53 -5.88
N PHE A 121 11.43 -4.56 -5.05
CA PHE A 121 10.74 -5.84 -5.12
C PHE A 121 10.11 -6.19 -3.77
N VAL A 122 8.85 -6.58 -3.78
CA VAL A 122 8.09 -7.05 -2.63
C VAL A 122 7.58 -8.45 -2.93
N LEU A 123 7.77 -9.37 -1.99
CA LEU A 123 7.16 -10.69 -2.05
C LEU A 123 6.04 -10.75 -1.01
N SER A 124 4.82 -11.01 -1.46
CA SER A 124 3.62 -11.08 -0.62
C SER A 124 2.98 -12.47 -0.73
N SER A 125 2.00 -12.77 0.13
CA SER A 125 1.35 -14.07 0.12
C SER A 125 0.43 -14.23 -1.09
N GLY A 126 -0.48 -13.28 -1.33
CA GLY A 126 -1.57 -13.43 -2.29
C GLY A 126 -2.36 -14.72 -2.06
N ALA A 127 -2.46 -15.14 -0.80
CA ALA A 127 -3.10 -16.37 -0.38
C ALA A 127 -4.60 -16.15 -0.21
N ASP A 128 -5.40 -16.94 -0.92
CA ASP A 128 -6.86 -17.01 -0.74
C ASP A 128 -7.27 -18.00 0.38
N ASP A 129 -6.30 -18.77 0.87
CA ASP A 129 -6.47 -19.83 1.88
C ASP A 129 -5.39 -19.69 2.97
N GLU A 130 -5.77 -19.85 4.24
CA GLU A 130 -4.88 -19.86 5.39
C GLU A 130 -3.77 -20.90 5.28
N PHE A 131 -4.02 -22.05 4.62
CA PHE A 131 -3.01 -23.09 4.41
C PHE A 131 -1.87 -22.67 3.47
N LEU A 132 -2.03 -21.55 2.76
CA LEU A 132 -1.00 -20.97 1.89
C LEU A 132 -0.17 -19.88 2.62
N LEU A 133 -0.50 -19.54 3.86
CA LEU A 133 0.31 -18.60 4.65
C LEU A 133 1.61 -19.25 5.12
N ARG A 134 2.69 -18.48 5.13
CA ARG A 134 4.03 -18.93 5.52
C ARG A 134 4.66 -17.92 6.45
N SER A 135 5.54 -18.40 7.32
CA SER A 135 6.30 -17.51 8.18
C SER A 135 7.24 -16.63 7.35
N ALA A 136 7.60 -15.45 7.85
CA ALA A 136 8.55 -14.58 7.16
C ALA A 136 9.90 -15.29 6.89
N ALA A 137 10.33 -16.18 7.78
CA ALA A 137 11.56 -16.96 7.60
C ALA A 137 11.45 -17.94 6.42
N ASP A 138 10.31 -18.61 6.25
CA ASP A 138 10.08 -19.52 5.12
C ASP A 138 10.05 -18.78 3.79
N VAL A 139 9.43 -17.59 3.77
CA VAL A 139 9.38 -16.73 2.58
C VAL A 139 10.77 -16.22 2.20
N ILE A 140 11.61 -15.90 3.19
CA ILE A 140 13.02 -15.56 2.97
C ILE A 140 13.77 -16.77 2.40
N ASN A 141 13.60 -17.95 2.99
CA ASN A 141 14.25 -19.18 2.52
C ASN A 141 13.84 -19.51 1.08
N LEU A 142 12.55 -19.35 0.74
CA LEU A 142 12.06 -19.53 -0.63
C LEU A 142 12.85 -18.68 -1.63
N LEU A 143 13.05 -17.39 -1.33
CA LEU A 143 13.82 -16.49 -2.18
C LEU A 143 15.31 -16.86 -2.27
N THR A 144 15.89 -17.40 -1.19
CA THR A 144 17.29 -17.85 -1.22
C THR A 144 17.51 -19.05 -2.13
N VAL A 145 16.52 -19.95 -2.24
CA VAL A 145 16.56 -21.07 -3.19
C VAL A 145 16.64 -20.57 -4.64
N PHE A 146 16.07 -19.39 -4.93
CA PHE A 146 16.09 -18.76 -6.25
C PHE A 146 17.27 -17.78 -6.45
N GLY A 147 18.31 -17.87 -5.62
CA GLY A 147 19.58 -17.19 -5.86
C GLY A 147 19.72 -15.80 -5.25
N LEU A 148 18.76 -15.36 -4.42
CA LEU A 148 18.96 -14.17 -3.59
C LEU A 148 19.81 -14.49 -2.35
N SER A 149 20.68 -13.57 -1.94
CA SER A 149 21.25 -13.67 -0.59
C SER A 149 20.17 -13.50 0.48
N THR A 150 20.39 -14.06 1.67
CA THR A 150 19.48 -13.92 2.81
C THR A 150 19.18 -12.46 3.14
N HIS A 151 20.18 -11.57 2.97
CA HIS A 151 20.00 -10.14 3.19
C HIS A 151 18.96 -9.55 2.22
N SER A 152 19.08 -9.84 0.93
CA SER A 152 18.20 -9.32 -0.12
C SER A 152 16.81 -9.95 -0.07
N ALA A 153 16.75 -11.25 0.19
CA ALA A 153 15.50 -11.95 0.47
C ALA A 153 14.75 -11.32 1.65
N LYS A 154 15.47 -10.99 2.74
CA LYS A 154 14.90 -10.28 3.88
C LYS A 154 14.40 -8.89 3.50
N GLN A 155 15.11 -8.14 2.66
CA GLN A 155 14.64 -6.82 2.22
C GLN A 155 13.31 -6.87 1.47
N ALA A 156 13.08 -7.90 0.65
CA ALA A 156 11.85 -8.07 -0.11
C ALA A 156 10.60 -8.23 0.76
N VAL A 157 10.75 -8.68 2.01
CA VAL A 157 9.65 -8.85 2.97
C VAL A 157 9.68 -7.84 4.13
N SER A 158 10.63 -6.90 4.14
CA SER A 158 10.78 -5.92 5.23
C SER A 158 11.05 -4.50 4.69
N THR A 159 12.31 -4.13 4.46
CA THR A 159 12.72 -2.76 4.10
C THR A 159 12.01 -2.24 2.84
N ASN A 160 11.78 -3.09 1.83
CA ASN A 160 11.07 -2.67 0.63
C ASN A 160 9.58 -2.41 0.90
N CYS A 161 8.96 -3.18 1.79
CA CYS A 161 7.59 -2.95 2.25
C CYS A 161 7.49 -1.61 2.99
N GLU A 162 8.46 -1.28 3.85
CA GLU A 162 8.50 0.02 4.53
C GLU A 162 8.64 1.18 3.52
N ARG A 163 9.50 1.03 2.51
CA ARG A 163 9.64 2.03 1.43
C ARG A 163 8.35 2.21 0.64
N LEU A 164 7.67 1.12 0.33
CA LEU A 164 6.36 1.12 -0.32
C LEU A 164 5.35 1.91 0.52
N LEU A 165 5.23 1.61 1.82
CA LEU A 165 4.32 2.31 2.72
C LEU A 165 4.65 3.81 2.82
N ARG A 166 5.94 4.16 2.90
CA ARG A 166 6.38 5.56 2.95
C ARG A 166 6.02 6.32 1.68
N ARG A 167 6.20 5.70 0.51
CA ARG A 167 5.78 6.26 -0.77
C ARG A 167 4.27 6.47 -0.80
N ALA A 168 3.50 5.46 -0.39
CA ALA A 168 2.05 5.51 -0.40
C ALA A 168 1.51 6.63 0.51
N ALA A 169 2.14 6.82 1.68
CA ALA A 169 1.87 7.97 2.54
C ALA A 169 2.19 9.31 1.86
N GLN A 170 3.34 9.43 1.18
CA GLN A 170 3.70 10.64 0.43
C GLN A 170 2.69 10.96 -0.68
N ARG A 171 2.22 9.95 -1.44
CA ARG A 171 1.16 10.13 -2.46
C ARG A 171 -0.10 10.77 -1.87
N LYS A 172 -0.52 10.36 -0.66
CA LYS A 172 -1.67 10.95 0.04
C LYS A 172 -1.40 12.36 0.56
N LEU A 173 -0.17 12.62 1.01
CA LEU A 173 0.25 13.91 1.54
C LEU A 173 0.46 14.99 0.48
N VAL A 174 0.46 14.68 -0.83
CA VAL A 174 0.48 15.68 -1.92
C VAL A 174 -0.91 16.34 -2.11
N THR A 175 -1.62 16.55 -1.01
CA THR A 175 -2.46 17.74 -0.82
C THR A 175 -1.49 18.84 -0.41
N PRO A 176 -1.47 20.04 -1.01
CA PRO A 176 -0.50 21.07 -0.62
C PRO A 176 -0.56 21.19 0.90
N LEU A 177 0.56 20.85 1.56
CA LEU A 177 0.69 21.08 2.98
C LEU A 177 0.28 22.53 3.16
N ALA A 178 -0.75 22.81 3.97
CA ALA A 178 -0.78 24.11 4.61
C ALA A 178 0.65 24.34 5.11
N PRO A 179 1.28 25.48 4.79
CA PRO A 179 2.68 25.71 5.11
C PRO A 179 2.90 25.28 6.56
N PRO A 180 3.99 24.56 6.86
CA PRO A 180 4.26 24.14 8.22
C PRO A 180 4.04 25.36 9.12
N PRO A 181 3.27 25.24 10.23
CA PRO A 181 3.02 26.38 11.10
C PRO A 181 4.37 27.01 11.39
N PRO A 182 4.51 28.34 11.22
CA PRO A 182 5.81 28.98 11.31
C PRO A 182 6.47 28.56 12.62
N HIS A 183 7.76 28.27 12.55
CA HIS A 183 8.58 27.77 13.67
C HIS A 183 8.56 28.68 14.92
N SER A 184 7.83 29.79 14.89
CA SER A 184 7.62 30.75 15.98
C SER A 184 6.66 30.30 17.09
N LEU A 185 6.12 29.08 17.08
CA LEU A 185 5.35 28.58 18.23
C LEU A 185 6.23 28.23 19.45
N PHE A 186 7.54 28.05 19.26
CA PHE A 186 8.49 27.77 20.36
C PHE A 186 9.72 28.67 20.40
N ASP A 187 9.98 29.49 19.38
CA ASP A 187 10.97 30.57 19.48
C ASP A 187 10.33 31.79 20.15
N SER A 188 10.14 31.70 21.46
CA SER A 188 10.13 32.91 22.27
C SER A 188 11.55 33.46 22.27
N PRO A 189 11.79 34.76 21.96
CA PRO A 189 13.10 35.34 22.15
C PRO A 189 13.46 35.14 23.63
N VAL A 190 14.68 34.69 23.90
CA VAL A 190 15.26 34.72 25.24
C VAL A 190 15.42 36.21 25.59
N GLY A 191 14.34 36.81 26.09
CA GLY A 191 14.34 38.14 26.66
C GLY A 191 15.26 38.11 27.86
N THR A 192 16.26 38.97 27.86
CA THR A 192 17.07 39.22 29.04
C THR A 192 16.13 39.66 30.16
N ALA A 193 16.35 39.13 31.37
CA ALA A 193 15.48 39.28 32.55
C ALA A 193 15.24 40.75 33.00
N SER A 194 15.74 41.75 32.27
CA SER A 194 15.59 43.16 32.58
C SER A 194 14.33 43.80 31.98
N GLU A 195 13.70 43.20 30.95
CA GLU A 195 12.50 43.78 30.30
C GLU A 195 11.16 43.37 30.93
N LEU A 196 11.14 42.38 31.83
CA LEU A 196 9.92 41.84 32.44
C LEU A 196 9.42 42.61 33.68
N LEU A 197 10.04 43.74 34.04
CA LEU A 197 9.69 44.50 35.25
C LEU A 197 9.07 45.89 35.00
N GLN A 198 8.74 46.26 33.75
CA GLN A 198 8.31 47.64 33.44
C GLN A 198 6.99 47.82 32.67
N HIS A 199 6.13 46.80 32.54
CA HIS A 199 4.80 47.05 31.96
C HIS A 199 3.63 46.60 32.85
N GLU A 200 2.78 47.59 33.15
CA GLU A 200 1.59 47.57 33.99
C GLU A 200 0.47 46.65 33.48
N PRO A 201 -0.44 46.19 34.37
CA PRO A 201 -1.45 45.18 34.04
C PRO A 201 -2.52 45.69 33.08
N THR A 202 -2.61 45.06 31.91
CA THR A 202 -3.68 45.27 30.92
C THR A 202 -5.03 44.75 31.45
N GLN A 203 -6.08 45.54 31.24
CA GLN A 203 -7.44 45.30 31.74
C GLN A 203 -8.06 43.99 31.22
N HIS A 204 -8.74 43.28 32.13
CA HIS A 204 -9.45 42.03 31.89
C HIS A 204 -10.61 42.19 30.89
N VAL A 205 -10.60 41.42 29.80
CA VAL A 205 -11.78 41.20 28.94
C VAL A 205 -12.46 39.89 29.37
N PRO A 206 -13.79 39.86 29.62
CA PRO A 206 -14.44 38.65 30.10
C PRO A 206 -14.67 37.62 28.99
N ILE A 207 -14.29 36.38 29.27
CA ILE A 207 -14.47 35.22 28.39
C ILE A 207 -15.94 34.77 28.43
N GLN A 208 -16.66 34.89 27.31
CA GLN A 208 -18.01 34.33 27.19
C GLN A 208 -17.96 32.82 26.90
N ARG A 209 -18.36 32.01 27.89
CA ARG A 209 -18.55 30.56 27.75
C ARG A 209 -19.87 30.26 27.04
N LYS A 210 -19.80 29.80 25.79
CA LYS A 210 -20.94 29.18 25.10
C LYS A 210 -21.21 27.81 25.74
N ARG A 211 -22.28 27.69 26.55
CA ARG A 211 -22.74 26.41 27.10
C ARG A 211 -23.32 25.56 25.97
N ARG A 212 -22.73 24.39 25.72
CA ARG A 212 -23.36 23.30 24.95
C ARG A 212 -24.60 22.82 25.71
N ALA A 213 -25.74 22.76 25.02
CA ALA A 213 -26.93 22.12 25.54
C ALA A 213 -26.71 20.60 25.60
N SER A 214 -26.94 20.02 26.78
CA SER A 214 -26.95 18.58 27.05
C SER A 214 -28.27 17.98 26.56
N ALA A 215 -28.21 17.08 25.58
CA ALA A 215 -29.32 16.16 25.29
C ALA A 215 -29.17 14.93 26.20
N ALA A 216 -30.21 14.66 26.98
CA ALA A 216 -30.27 13.61 27.98
C ALA A 216 -30.16 12.22 27.36
N LEU A 217 -29.33 11.37 27.98
CA LEU A 217 -29.42 9.92 27.84
C LEU A 217 -30.75 9.47 28.43
N ALA A 218 -31.57 8.80 27.63
CA ALA A 218 -32.72 8.03 28.11
C ALA A 218 -32.37 6.54 27.99
N ASP A 219 -32.56 5.86 29.10
CA ASP A 219 -32.28 4.45 29.35
C ASP A 219 -33.02 3.51 28.39
N THR A 220 -32.31 2.54 27.83
CA THR A 220 -32.91 1.30 27.32
C THR A 220 -32.21 0.09 27.97
N PRO A 221 -32.95 -0.77 28.71
CA PRO A 221 -32.36 -1.89 29.42
C PRO A 221 -32.11 -3.09 28.50
N TRP A 222 -30.99 -3.76 28.74
CA TRP A 222 -30.60 -5.01 28.09
C TRP A 222 -31.06 -6.22 28.93
N MET A 223 -31.54 -7.27 28.23
CA MET A 223 -31.93 -8.63 28.67
C MET A 223 -33.28 -8.83 29.38
N ASP A 224 -34.18 -9.58 28.73
CA ASP A 224 -34.40 -11.00 29.10
C ASP A 224 -35.23 -11.82 28.07
N ALA A 225 -34.79 -13.08 27.93
CA ALA A 225 -35.52 -14.31 27.65
C ALA A 225 -36.31 -14.56 26.32
N ALA A 226 -35.73 -15.47 25.55
CA ALA A 226 -36.30 -16.65 24.91
C ALA A 226 -37.79 -17.04 25.11
N GLN A 227 -38.32 -17.61 24.01
CA GLN A 227 -39.32 -18.69 23.85
C GLN A 227 -40.73 -18.38 23.29
N ALA A 228 -41.12 -19.29 22.37
CA ALA A 228 -42.41 -19.56 21.73
C ALA A 228 -42.85 -18.56 20.62
N GLY A 229 -43.29 -18.95 19.43
CA GLY A 229 -43.62 -20.24 18.85
C GLY A 229 -44.67 -20.06 17.75
N SER A 230 -44.57 -20.86 16.69
CA SER A 230 -45.60 -21.22 15.69
C SER A 230 -45.86 -20.35 14.44
N MET A 231 -45.65 -21.04 13.30
CA MET A 231 -46.53 -21.19 12.12
C MET A 231 -46.89 -19.96 11.27
N HIS A 232 -46.35 -19.87 10.04
CA HIS A 232 -47.04 -20.36 8.83
C HIS A 232 -46.17 -20.16 7.57
N GLU A 233 -45.74 -21.26 6.93
CA GLU A 233 -45.50 -21.31 5.48
C GLU A 233 -46.86 -21.34 4.75
N PRO A 234 -46.87 -20.92 3.47
CA PRO A 234 -47.48 -21.78 2.46
C PRO A 234 -46.51 -22.11 1.31
N ASN A 235 -46.47 -23.42 1.07
CA ASN A 235 -45.88 -24.17 -0.01
C ASN A 235 -46.81 -24.18 -1.24
N ALA A 236 -46.25 -24.13 -2.45
CA ALA A 236 -46.67 -24.91 -3.63
C ALA A 236 -45.59 -24.75 -4.71
N ARG A 237 -44.68 -25.71 -4.93
CA ARG A 237 -44.81 -26.92 -5.79
C ARG A 237 -45.25 -26.56 -7.21
N ALA A 238 -44.39 -26.64 -8.21
CA ALA A 238 -43.75 -27.83 -8.82
C ALA A 238 -44.51 -28.24 -10.08
N ASP A 239 -43.73 -28.66 -11.08
CA ASP A 239 -44.00 -29.52 -12.25
C ASP A 239 -43.30 -28.91 -13.48
N GLU A 240 -42.65 -29.62 -14.40
CA GLU A 240 -42.03 -30.95 -14.50
C GLU A 240 -41.38 -30.96 -15.92
N CYS A 241 -40.50 -31.92 -16.19
CA CYS A 241 -39.79 -32.24 -17.45
C CYS A 241 -38.47 -31.51 -17.75
#